data_AF-A0A351UK65-F1
#
_entry.id   AF-A0A351UK65-F1
#
_cell.length_a   1.000
_cell.length_b   1.000
_cell.length_c   1.000
_cell.angle_alpha   90.00
_cell.angle_beta   90.00
_cell.angle_gamma   90.00
#
_symmetry.space_group_name_H-M   'P 1'
#
loop_
_entity.id
_entity.type
_entity.pdbx_description
1 polymer ?
#
loop_
_entity_poly.entity_id
_entity_poly.type
_entity_poly.pdbx_seq_one_letter_code
_entity_poly.pdbx_strand_id
1 'polypeptide(L)'
;MRAGHLLLVPLFLLASGCVATQQDMLQMQSQMDDLNNNLSTMQKNQAELAVKMEDLSKNLNVSSENMKDISTQMGRLSTRLEEMDSTMNKRVNAIGQTIKKQQEEVQTALLPAKLYNDAYNAYLNNNFDSASTGFKNYLAKFPNGELAEGAYFYLGEALYLKERWQEAAVAYANVFEKFPRSSRVPAARLKYALTLLKLPEDKKGEALTYLKSVVREFPNSQEAATAKDHITRLSPPAKQEPAPKPAKPLKKKV
;
A
#
# COMPACT_ATOMS: atom_id res chain seq x y z
N MET A 1 -114.25 4.30 -103.23
CA MET A 1 -112.86 4.83 -103.23
C MET A 1 -112.06 4.11 -102.15
N ARG A 2 -110.95 3.45 -102.56
CA ARG A 2 -109.70 3.06 -101.82
C ARG A 2 -109.81 2.28 -100.49
N ALA A 3 -108.90 1.40 -100.06
CA ALA A 3 -107.88 0.45 -100.60
C ALA A 3 -107.00 0.01 -99.39
N GLY A 4 -106.55 -1.25 -99.35
CA GLY A 4 -105.42 -1.74 -98.52
C GLY A 4 -105.68 -3.12 -97.87
N HIS A 5 -105.22 -4.26 -98.42
CA HIS A 5 -103.90 -4.94 -98.29
C HIS A 5 -103.55 -5.39 -96.86
N LEU A 6 -102.89 -6.53 -96.54
CA LEU A 6 -102.49 -7.82 -97.15
C LEU A 6 -101.67 -8.55 -96.03
N LEU A 7 -101.42 -9.87 -96.16
CA LEU A 7 -100.39 -10.72 -95.48
C LEU A 7 -100.79 -11.44 -94.17
N LEU A 8 -100.84 -12.78 -93.99
CA LEU A 8 -100.17 -13.99 -94.52
C LEU A 8 -98.95 -14.49 -93.68
N VAL A 9 -99.04 -15.76 -93.25
CA VAL A 9 -98.03 -16.79 -92.80
C VAL A 9 -97.44 -16.81 -91.35
N PRO A 10 -96.81 -17.92 -90.84
CA PRO A 10 -97.47 -18.90 -89.94
C PRO A 10 -96.56 -19.49 -88.79
N LEU A 11 -97.02 -20.57 -88.14
CA LEU A 11 -96.33 -21.82 -87.71
C LEU A 11 -94.98 -21.82 -86.91
N PHE A 12 -94.92 -22.76 -85.94
CA PHE A 12 -93.76 -23.47 -85.34
C PHE A 12 -93.03 -22.83 -84.14
N LEU A 13 -93.17 -23.43 -82.93
CA LEU A 13 -92.14 -23.63 -81.89
C LEU A 13 -92.76 -24.01 -80.51
N LEU A 14 -92.83 -25.31 -80.18
CA LEU A 14 -93.27 -25.78 -78.84
C LEU A 14 -92.47 -26.96 -78.27
N ALA A 15 -91.25 -27.24 -78.75
CA ALA A 15 -90.50 -28.45 -78.35
C ALA A 15 -89.08 -28.20 -77.78
N SER A 16 -88.77 -27.01 -77.26
CA SER A 16 -87.44 -26.70 -76.70
C SER A 16 -87.41 -26.50 -75.17
N GLY A 17 -88.56 -26.60 -74.49
CA GLY A 17 -88.70 -26.19 -73.08
C GLY A 17 -88.23 -27.20 -72.01
N CYS A 18 -88.10 -28.49 -72.33
CA CYS A 18 -87.79 -29.52 -71.32
C CYS A 18 -86.30 -29.84 -71.16
N VAL A 19 -85.43 -29.36 -72.05
CA VAL A 19 -83.98 -29.66 -72.02
C VAL A 19 -83.21 -28.65 -71.16
N ALA A 20 -83.68 -27.39 -71.09
CA ALA A 20 -83.04 -26.34 -70.29
C ALA A 20 -83.13 -26.61 -68.77
N THR A 21 -84.26 -27.14 -68.30
CA THR A 21 -84.50 -27.40 -66.87
C THR A 21 -83.68 -28.57 -66.30
N GLN A 22 -83.24 -29.51 -67.13
CA GLN A 22 -82.39 -30.61 -66.68
C GLN A 22 -80.94 -30.16 -66.46
N GLN A 23 -80.46 -29.24 -67.31
CA GLN A 23 -79.11 -28.70 -67.24
C GLN A 23 -78.94 -27.72 -66.06
N ASP A 24 -79.94 -26.89 -65.81
CA ASP A 24 -79.98 -25.99 -64.65
C ASP A 24 -80.03 -26.76 -63.33
N MET A 25 -80.75 -27.89 -63.29
CA MET A 25 -80.84 -28.73 -62.08
C MET A 25 -79.50 -29.40 -61.75
N LEU A 26 -78.78 -29.89 -62.76
CA LEU A 26 -77.41 -30.43 -62.60
C LEU A 26 -76.42 -29.36 -62.14
N GLN A 27 -76.55 -28.13 -62.64
CA GLN A 27 -75.72 -27.01 -62.24
C GLN A 27 -75.99 -26.58 -60.79
N MET A 28 -77.25 -26.56 -60.37
CA MET A 28 -77.62 -26.31 -58.96
C MET A 28 -77.08 -27.40 -58.02
N GLN A 29 -77.07 -28.65 -58.47
CA GLN A 29 -76.56 -29.78 -57.71
C GLN A 29 -75.04 -29.71 -57.55
N SER A 30 -74.34 -29.38 -58.63
CA SER A 30 -72.90 -29.06 -58.61
C SER A 30 -72.59 -27.89 -57.67
N GLN A 31 -73.38 -26.83 -57.68
CA GLN A 31 -73.22 -25.69 -56.77
C GLN A 31 -73.49 -26.07 -55.31
N MET A 32 -74.47 -26.93 -55.06
CA MET A 32 -74.77 -27.41 -53.71
C MET A 32 -73.64 -28.31 -53.19
N ASP A 33 -73.07 -29.15 -54.05
CA ASP A 33 -71.90 -29.98 -53.74
C ASP A 33 -70.66 -29.12 -53.47
N ASP A 34 -70.41 -28.10 -54.29
CA ASP A 34 -69.33 -27.12 -54.07
C ASP A 34 -69.52 -26.33 -52.78
N LEU A 35 -70.75 -25.90 -52.49
CA LEU A 35 -71.07 -25.21 -51.24
C LEU A 35 -70.89 -26.13 -50.03
N ASN A 36 -71.30 -27.39 -50.13
CA ASN A 36 -71.12 -28.39 -49.10
C ASN A 36 -69.63 -28.73 -48.87
N ASN A 37 -68.86 -28.84 -49.95
CA ASN A 37 -67.41 -29.02 -49.90
C ASN A 37 -66.70 -27.80 -49.28
N ASN A 38 -67.14 -26.59 -49.59
CA ASN A 38 -66.65 -25.35 -48.98
C ASN A 38 -67.02 -25.26 -47.49
N LEU A 39 -68.24 -25.65 -47.12
CA LEU A 39 -68.69 -25.68 -45.73
C LEU A 39 -67.88 -26.70 -44.91
N SER A 40 -67.66 -27.89 -45.46
CA SER A 40 -66.79 -28.92 -44.88
C SER A 40 -65.35 -28.44 -44.72
N THR A 41 -64.80 -27.76 -45.73
CA THR A 41 -63.46 -27.15 -45.68
C THR A 41 -63.39 -26.04 -44.63
N MET A 42 -64.41 -25.20 -44.53
CA MET A 42 -64.49 -24.14 -43.53
C MET A 42 -64.57 -24.71 -42.11
N GLN A 43 -65.36 -25.77 -41.89
CA GLN A 43 -65.45 -26.48 -40.62
C GLN A 43 -64.10 -27.09 -40.22
N LYS A 44 -63.39 -27.71 -41.17
CA LYS A 44 -62.04 -28.24 -40.96
C LYS A 44 -61.06 -27.13 -40.58
N ASN A 45 -61.10 -25.99 -41.27
CA ASN A 45 -60.25 -24.84 -40.97
C ASN A 45 -60.56 -24.22 -39.60
N GLN A 46 -61.82 -24.17 -39.18
CA GLN A 46 -62.20 -23.74 -37.83
C GLN A 46 -61.67 -24.69 -36.75
N ALA A 47 -61.78 -26.01 -36.97
CA ALA A 47 -61.25 -27.00 -36.05
C ALA A 47 -59.71 -26.91 -35.93
N GLU A 48 -59.00 -26.74 -37.04
CA GLU A 48 -57.55 -26.55 -37.03
C GLU A 48 -57.14 -25.25 -36.33
N LEU A 49 -57.90 -24.17 -36.51
CA LEU A 49 -57.65 -22.90 -35.83
C LEU A 49 -57.88 -23.02 -34.32
N ALA A 50 -58.90 -23.76 -33.89
CA ALA A 50 -59.16 -24.03 -32.47
C ALA A 50 -57.99 -24.76 -31.80
N VAL A 51 -57.43 -25.78 -32.46
CA VAL A 51 -56.26 -26.52 -31.97
C VAL A 51 -55.03 -25.60 -31.87
N LYS A 52 -54.76 -24.78 -32.91
CA LYS A 52 -53.64 -23.82 -32.87
C LYS A 52 -53.79 -22.77 -31.77
N MET A 53 -55.01 -22.33 -31.47
CA MET A 53 -55.28 -21.41 -30.35
C MET A 53 -55.04 -22.06 -28.99
N GLU A 54 -55.39 -23.34 -28.84
CA GLU A 54 -55.10 -24.09 -27.62
C GLU A 54 -53.59 -24.29 -27.41
N ASP A 55 -52.86 -24.65 -28.47
CA ASP A 55 -51.40 -24.76 -28.44
C ASP A 55 -50.72 -23.41 -28.14
N LEU A 56 -51.21 -22.33 -28.74
CA LEU A 56 -50.69 -20.98 -28.47
C LEU A 56 -50.96 -20.56 -27.02
N SER A 57 -52.17 -20.82 -26.51
CA SER A 57 -52.55 -20.56 -25.12
C SER A 57 -51.65 -21.34 -24.14
N LYS A 58 -51.38 -22.62 -24.44
CA LYS A 58 -50.49 -23.46 -23.65
C LYS A 58 -49.05 -22.92 -23.67
N ASN A 59 -48.54 -22.53 -24.83
CA ASN A 59 -47.20 -21.95 -24.96
C ASN A 59 -47.09 -20.60 -24.24
N LEU A 60 -48.14 -19.77 -24.27
CA LEU A 60 -48.20 -18.52 -23.52
C LEU A 60 -48.16 -18.75 -22.00
N ASN A 61 -48.89 -19.75 -21.51
CA ASN A 61 -48.86 -20.12 -20.08
C ASN A 61 -47.46 -20.59 -19.64
N VAL A 62 -46.83 -21.47 -20.44
CA VAL A 62 -45.45 -21.93 -20.18
C VAL A 62 -44.46 -20.77 -20.24
N SER A 63 -44.59 -19.88 -21.23
CA SER A 63 -43.73 -18.70 -21.34
C SER A 63 -43.91 -17.73 -20.16
N SER A 64 -45.15 -17.55 -19.69
CA SER A 64 -45.47 -16.76 -18.51
C SER A 64 -44.88 -17.37 -17.23
N GLU A 65 -44.93 -18.69 -17.09
CA GLU A 65 -44.32 -19.41 -15.96
C GLU A 65 -42.79 -19.27 -15.98
N ASN A 66 -42.17 -19.43 -17.14
CA ASN A 66 -40.74 -19.22 -17.34
C ASN A 66 -40.31 -17.77 -17.02
N MET A 67 -41.09 -16.76 -17.46
CA MET A 67 -40.82 -15.36 -17.11
C MET A 67 -40.88 -15.12 -15.60
N LYS A 68 -41.84 -15.75 -14.92
CA LYS A 68 -41.95 -15.67 -13.45
C LYS A 68 -40.74 -16.29 -12.78
N ASP A 69 -40.28 -17.46 -13.23
CA ASP A 69 -39.08 -18.10 -12.67
C ASP A 69 -37.83 -17.22 -12.88
N ILE A 70 -37.61 -16.72 -14.11
CA ILE A 70 -36.51 -15.79 -14.43
C ILE A 70 -36.55 -14.54 -13.54
N SER A 71 -37.73 -13.95 -13.34
CA SER A 71 -37.89 -12.79 -12.45
C SER A 71 -37.51 -13.11 -11.01
N THR A 72 -37.84 -14.30 -10.51
CA THR A 72 -37.45 -14.72 -9.15
C THR A 72 -35.95 -14.99 -9.03
N GLN A 73 -35.34 -15.61 -10.05
CA GLN A 73 -33.90 -15.83 -10.10
C GLN A 73 -33.14 -14.50 -10.16
N MET A 74 -33.60 -13.55 -10.96
CA MET A 74 -33.02 -12.20 -11.05
C MET A 74 -33.10 -11.47 -9.70
N GLY A 75 -34.23 -11.57 -8.99
CA GLY A 75 -34.36 -11.00 -7.63
C GLY A 75 -33.39 -11.60 -6.62
N ARG A 76 -33.20 -12.92 -6.64
CA ARG A 76 -32.21 -13.61 -5.80
C ARG A 76 -30.78 -13.20 -6.15
N LEU A 77 -30.47 -13.05 -7.44
CA LEU A 77 -29.15 -12.61 -7.89
C LEU A 77 -28.87 -11.15 -7.47
N SER A 78 -29.84 -10.25 -7.59
CA SER A 78 -29.73 -8.86 -7.10
C SER A 78 -29.42 -8.82 -5.61
N THR A 79 -30.17 -9.59 -4.80
CA THR A 79 -29.96 -9.67 -3.36
C THR A 79 -28.56 -10.19 -3.01
N ARG A 80 -28.08 -11.21 -3.75
CA ARG A 80 -26.73 -11.76 -3.57
C ARG A 80 -25.63 -10.77 -3.96
N LEU A 81 -25.85 -9.97 -5.01
CA LEU A 81 -24.93 -8.90 -5.41
C LEU A 81 -24.85 -7.81 -4.35
N GLU A 82 -25.98 -7.38 -3.78
CA GLU A 82 -26.03 -6.40 -2.68
C GLU A 82 -25.34 -6.92 -1.41
N GLU A 83 -25.55 -8.19 -1.05
CA GLU A 83 -24.89 -8.82 0.09
C GLU A 83 -23.38 -8.96 -0.13
N MET A 84 -22.96 -9.29 -1.35
CA MET A 84 -21.56 -9.37 -1.73
C MET A 84 -20.89 -7.99 -1.71
N ASP A 85 -21.54 -6.95 -2.23
CA ASP A 85 -21.05 -5.57 -2.18
C ASP A 85 -20.87 -5.09 -0.73
N SER A 86 -21.88 -5.30 0.12
CA SER A 86 -21.84 -4.99 1.54
C SER A 86 -20.70 -5.72 2.26
N THR A 87 -20.54 -7.01 1.98
CA THR A 87 -19.48 -7.82 2.57
C THR A 87 -18.09 -7.40 2.07
N MET A 88 -17.97 -7.09 0.78
CA MET A 88 -16.73 -6.64 0.17
C MET A 88 -16.32 -5.28 0.73
N ASN A 89 -17.23 -4.32 0.81
CA ASN A 89 -16.97 -3.00 1.41
C ASN A 89 -16.49 -3.11 2.86
N LYS A 90 -17.13 -3.96 3.67
CA LYS A 90 -16.68 -4.22 5.05
C LYS A 90 -15.27 -4.81 5.10
N ARG A 91 -14.98 -5.79 4.24
CA ARG A 91 -13.65 -6.43 4.17
C ARG A 91 -12.58 -5.45 3.69
N VAL A 92 -12.87 -4.68 2.64
CA VAL A 92 -11.95 -3.66 2.10
C VAL A 92 -11.63 -2.61 3.16
N ASN A 93 -12.63 -2.14 3.91
CA ASN A 93 -12.41 -1.20 5.01
C ASN A 93 -11.59 -1.81 6.16
N ALA A 94 -11.88 -3.06 6.55
CA ALA A 94 -11.12 -3.76 7.59
C ALA A 94 -9.66 -4.01 7.17
N ILE A 95 -9.43 -4.36 5.90
CA ILE A 95 -8.09 -4.49 5.31
C ILE A 95 -7.39 -3.13 5.31
N GLY A 96 -8.06 -2.06 4.87
CA GLY A 96 -7.51 -0.70 4.88
C GLY A 96 -7.08 -0.24 6.27
N GLN A 97 -7.88 -0.53 7.31
CA GLN A 97 -7.53 -0.24 8.71
C GLN A 97 -6.33 -1.08 9.19
N THR A 98 -6.29 -2.36 8.82
CA THR A 98 -5.20 -3.27 9.22
C THR A 98 -3.88 -2.90 8.55
N ILE A 99 -3.92 -2.56 7.25
CA ILE A 99 -2.74 -2.10 6.50
C ILE A 99 -2.22 -0.80 7.12
N LYS A 100 -3.09 0.18 7.39
CA LYS A 100 -2.68 1.46 7.98
C LYS A 100 -2.00 1.27 9.34
N LYS A 101 -2.56 0.41 10.20
CA LYS A 101 -1.99 0.11 11.51
C LYS A 101 -0.63 -0.60 11.41
N GLN A 102 -0.50 -1.60 10.53
CA GLN A 102 0.79 -2.26 10.29
C GLN A 102 1.84 -1.32 9.72
N GLN A 103 1.44 -0.40 8.82
CA GLN A 103 2.34 0.59 8.24
C GLN A 103 2.85 1.57 9.31
N GLU A 104 1.97 2.06 10.18
CA GLU A 104 2.33 2.95 11.28
C GLU A 104 3.23 2.24 12.32
N GLU A 105 2.96 0.98 12.65
CA GLU A 105 3.79 0.17 13.57
C GLU A 105 5.19 -0.12 12.98
N VAL A 106 5.29 -0.47 11.70
CA VAL A 106 6.59 -0.70 11.03
C VAL A 106 7.36 0.61 10.88
N GLN A 107 6.69 1.70 10.50
CA GLN A 107 7.31 3.01 10.34
C GLN A 107 7.87 3.52 11.68
N THR A 108 7.13 3.33 12.77
CA THR A 108 7.56 3.75 14.11
C THR A 108 8.70 2.87 14.66
N ALA A 109 8.66 1.56 14.41
CA ALA A 109 9.75 0.65 14.80
C ALA A 109 11.06 0.92 14.05
N LEU A 110 11.00 1.30 12.77
CA LEU A 110 12.18 1.61 11.96
C LEU A 110 12.70 3.04 12.11
N LEU A 111 11.88 3.95 12.66
CA LEU A 111 12.20 5.37 12.77
C LEU A 111 13.52 5.66 13.52
N PRO A 112 13.83 5.00 14.66
CA PRO A 112 15.11 5.21 15.34
C PRO A 112 16.29 4.86 14.43
N ALA A 113 16.29 3.66 13.85
CA ALA A 113 17.37 3.21 12.98
C ALA A 113 17.53 4.10 11.74
N LYS A 114 16.42 4.52 11.12
CA LYS A 114 16.45 5.44 9.98
C LYS A 114 17.08 6.78 10.33
N LEU A 115 16.62 7.44 11.41
CA LEU A 115 17.16 8.74 11.82
C LEU A 115 18.66 8.67 12.15
N TYR A 116 19.08 7.60 12.82
CA TYR A 116 20.49 7.35 13.11
C TYR A 116 21.30 7.16 11.82
N ASN A 117 20.84 6.29 10.92
CA ASN A 117 21.53 5.98 9.67
C ASN A 117 21.64 7.20 8.75
N ASP A 118 20.58 8.01 8.64
CA ASP A 118 20.58 9.24 7.86
C ASP A 118 21.65 10.22 8.39
N ALA A 119 21.73 10.40 9.72
CA ALA A 119 22.74 11.23 10.36
C ALA A 119 24.17 10.67 10.20
N TYR A 120 24.32 9.35 10.32
CA TYR A 120 25.60 8.67 10.16
C TYR A 120 26.11 8.74 8.72
N ASN A 121 25.23 8.61 7.73
CA ASN A 121 25.59 8.81 6.32
C ASN A 121 26.04 10.25 6.06
N ALA A 122 25.38 11.25 6.66
CA ALA A 122 25.86 12.63 6.57
C ALA A 122 27.27 12.80 7.16
N TYR A 123 27.55 12.13 8.29
CA TYR A 123 28.89 12.13 8.90
C TYR A 123 29.94 11.50 7.97
N LEU A 124 29.64 10.34 7.38
CA LEU A 124 30.53 9.66 6.43
C LEU A 124 30.82 10.50 5.19
N ASN A 125 29.87 11.32 4.76
CA ASN A 125 30.01 12.25 3.64
C ASN A 125 30.68 13.59 4.03
N ASN A 126 31.28 13.68 5.22
CA ASN A 126 31.88 14.88 5.79
C ASN A 126 30.92 16.08 5.94
N ASN A 127 29.61 15.84 5.84
CA ASN A 127 28.60 16.86 6.09
C ASN A 127 28.28 16.90 7.58
N PHE A 128 29.21 17.45 8.35
CA PHE A 128 29.16 17.45 9.82
C PHE A 128 28.03 18.33 10.38
N ASP A 129 27.62 19.39 9.68
CA ASP A 129 26.49 20.22 10.10
C ASP A 129 25.16 19.45 10.01
N SER A 130 24.91 18.77 8.89
CA SER A 130 23.75 17.88 8.75
C SER A 130 23.83 16.69 9.71
N ALA A 131 25.01 16.10 9.88
CA ALA A 131 25.21 14.98 10.82
C ALA A 131 24.87 15.38 12.26
N SER A 132 25.40 16.51 12.73
CA SER A 132 25.14 17.01 14.09
C SER A 132 23.66 17.29 14.32
N THR A 133 22.97 17.86 13.33
CA THR A 133 21.53 18.10 13.37
C THR A 133 20.75 16.78 13.40
N GLY A 134 21.12 15.82 12.56
CA GLY A 134 20.50 14.49 12.50
C GLY A 134 20.63 13.73 13.82
N PHE A 135 21.83 13.69 14.41
CA PHE A 135 22.05 13.04 15.70
C PHE A 135 21.31 13.75 16.84
N LYS A 136 21.27 15.09 16.87
CA LYS A 136 20.45 15.85 17.84
C LYS A 136 18.97 15.48 17.71
N ASN A 137 18.45 15.35 16.49
CA ASN A 137 17.06 14.96 16.24
C ASN A 137 16.78 13.51 16.69
N TYR A 138 17.70 12.58 16.43
CA TYR A 138 17.61 11.21 16.94
C TYR A 138 17.55 11.22 18.48
N LEU A 139 18.50 11.91 19.12
CA LEU A 139 18.63 11.95 20.59
C LEU A 139 17.48 12.67 21.29
N ALA A 140 16.84 13.65 20.64
CA ALA A 140 15.65 14.30 21.16
C ALA A 140 14.44 13.35 21.23
N LYS A 141 14.34 12.40 20.29
CA LYS A 141 13.25 11.42 20.21
C LYS A 141 13.56 10.12 20.96
N PHE A 142 14.83 9.70 20.92
CA PHE A 142 15.30 8.41 21.42
C PHE A 142 16.54 8.59 22.32
N PRO A 143 16.47 9.37 23.41
CA PRO A 143 17.64 9.72 24.23
C PRO A 143 18.31 8.52 24.91
N ASN A 144 17.57 7.42 25.10
CA ASN A 144 18.04 6.17 25.70
C ASN A 144 17.84 4.97 24.74
N GLY A 145 17.67 5.23 23.44
CA GLY A 145 17.51 4.17 22.44
C GLY A 145 18.78 3.33 22.27
N GLU A 146 18.67 2.19 21.62
CA GLU A 146 19.79 1.26 21.39
C GLU A 146 20.98 1.91 20.64
N LEU A 147 20.71 2.90 19.78
CA LEU A 147 21.74 3.63 19.03
C LEU A 147 22.13 4.96 19.69
N ALA A 148 21.57 5.29 20.87
CA ALA A 148 21.81 6.57 21.53
C ALA A 148 23.26 6.77 21.96
N GLU A 149 23.92 5.73 22.48
CA GLU A 149 25.35 5.78 22.80
C GLU A 149 26.22 6.14 21.59
N GLY A 150 25.90 5.55 20.42
CA GLY A 150 26.56 5.85 19.16
C GLY A 150 26.23 7.27 18.70
N ALA A 151 24.97 7.70 18.84
CA ALA A 151 24.52 9.01 18.41
C ALA A 151 25.20 10.13 19.20
N TYR A 152 25.35 9.98 20.53
CA TYR A 152 26.13 10.92 21.33
C TYR A 152 27.60 10.96 20.93
N PHE A 153 28.20 9.79 20.67
CA PHE A 153 29.60 9.71 20.25
C PHE A 153 29.84 10.41 18.90
N TYR A 154 29.06 10.07 17.87
CA TYR A 154 29.22 10.66 16.53
C TYR A 154 28.74 12.11 16.46
N LEU A 155 27.80 12.52 17.32
CA LEU A 155 27.49 13.93 17.54
C LEU A 155 28.73 14.67 18.04
N GLY A 156 29.43 14.11 19.03
CA GLY A 156 30.70 14.63 19.53
C GLY A 156 31.74 14.75 18.42
N GLU A 157 31.95 13.70 17.62
CA GLU A 157 32.91 13.73 16.50
C GLU A 157 32.56 14.79 15.45
N ALA A 158 31.28 14.87 15.05
CA ALA A 158 30.83 15.88 14.07
C ALA A 158 31.05 17.31 14.59
N LEU A 159 30.70 17.57 15.86
CA LEU A 159 30.88 18.87 16.49
C LEU A 159 32.36 19.22 16.68
N TYR A 160 33.18 18.23 17.05
CA TYR A 160 34.63 18.39 17.19
C TYR A 160 35.26 18.79 15.84
N LEU A 161 34.87 18.13 14.74
CA LEU A 161 35.36 18.46 13.40
C LEU A 161 34.89 19.85 12.91
N LYS A 162 33.83 20.38 13.50
CA LYS A 162 33.32 21.74 13.28
C LYS A 162 33.84 22.76 14.29
N GLU A 163 34.82 22.38 15.12
CA GLU A 163 35.41 23.23 16.16
C GLU A 163 34.43 23.74 17.23
N ARG A 164 33.28 23.07 17.36
CA ARG A 164 32.26 23.37 18.37
C ARG A 164 32.61 22.63 19.67
N TRP A 165 33.74 22.99 20.26
CA TRP A 165 34.38 22.25 21.35
C TRP A 165 33.48 22.08 22.58
N GLN A 166 32.77 23.13 23.01
CA GLN A 166 31.87 23.07 24.17
C GLN A 166 30.77 22.02 23.96
N GLU A 167 30.11 22.06 22.80
CA GLU A 167 29.03 21.11 22.50
C GLU A 167 29.57 19.69 22.29
N ALA A 168 30.74 19.55 21.67
CA ALA A 168 31.40 18.25 21.50
C ALA A 168 31.72 17.62 22.86
N ALA A 169 32.28 18.39 23.80
CA ALA A 169 32.57 17.92 25.14
C ALA A 169 31.29 17.41 25.85
N VAL A 170 30.20 18.17 25.78
CA VAL A 170 28.91 17.72 26.33
C VAL A 170 28.43 16.42 25.67
N ALA A 171 28.54 16.29 24.35
CA ALA A 171 28.13 15.08 23.64
C ALA A 171 28.95 13.85 24.07
N TYR A 172 30.28 13.98 24.17
CA TYR A 172 31.13 12.90 24.66
C TYR A 172 30.86 12.54 26.13
N ALA A 173 30.61 13.53 26.98
CA ALA A 173 30.28 13.31 28.39
C ALA A 173 29.03 12.45 28.56
N ASN A 174 27.99 12.73 27.77
CA ASN A 174 26.75 11.96 27.78
C ASN A 174 26.98 10.47 27.50
N VAL A 175 28.00 10.08 26.73
CA VAL A 175 28.29 8.66 26.48
C VAL A 175 28.64 7.93 27.77
N PHE A 176 29.57 8.47 28.56
CA PHE A 176 30.01 7.79 29.78
C PHE A 176 29.17 8.09 31.03
N GLU A 177 28.37 9.15 31.00
CA GLU A 177 27.39 9.44 32.06
C GLU A 177 26.11 8.63 31.91
N LYS A 178 25.57 8.51 30.68
CA LYS A 178 24.31 7.81 30.42
C LYS A 178 24.51 6.33 30.09
N PHE A 179 25.65 5.97 29.49
CA PHE A 179 25.96 4.60 29.05
C PHE A 179 27.28 4.10 29.66
N PRO A 180 27.41 4.02 31.00
CA PRO A 180 28.67 3.70 31.68
C PRO A 180 29.21 2.29 31.38
N ARG A 181 28.40 1.40 30.80
CA ARG A 181 28.78 0.05 30.39
C ARG A 181 29.07 -0.09 28.89
N SER A 182 28.95 0.98 28.11
CA SER A 182 29.22 0.92 26.66
C SER A 182 30.70 0.67 26.40
N SER A 183 31.01 -0.13 25.37
CA SER A 183 32.37 -0.33 24.89
C SER A 183 33.00 0.97 24.36
N ARG A 184 32.20 2.01 24.11
CA ARG A 184 32.66 3.33 23.65
C ARG A 184 33.11 4.25 24.78
N VAL A 185 32.91 3.88 26.05
CA VAL A 185 33.28 4.72 27.20
C VAL A 185 34.76 5.13 27.19
N PRO A 186 35.74 4.24 26.95
CA PRO A 186 37.16 4.63 26.92
C PRO A 186 37.43 5.67 25.84
N ALA A 187 36.86 5.48 24.65
CA ALA A 187 37.02 6.36 23.50
C ALA A 187 36.36 7.72 23.73
N ALA A 188 35.11 7.73 24.22
CA ALA A 188 34.39 8.95 24.53
C ALA A 188 35.09 9.77 25.62
N ARG A 189 35.61 9.10 26.66
CA ARG A 189 36.30 9.79 27.76
C ARG A 189 37.65 10.36 27.32
N LEU A 190 38.40 9.64 26.49
CA LEU A 190 39.60 10.16 25.85
C LEU A 190 39.26 11.40 25.01
N LYS A 191 38.27 11.30 24.12
CA LYS A 191 37.84 12.40 23.24
C LYS A 191 37.34 13.61 24.03
N TYR A 192 36.58 13.40 25.11
CA TYR A 192 36.19 14.45 26.05
C TYR A 192 37.41 15.21 26.57
N ALA A 193 38.40 14.48 27.12
CA ALA A 193 39.60 15.09 27.66
C ALA A 193 40.41 15.86 26.61
N LEU A 194 40.50 15.33 25.38
CA LEU A 194 41.16 16.03 24.27
C LEU A 194 40.40 17.28 23.83
N THR A 195 39.08 17.24 23.86
CA THR A 195 38.22 18.38 23.55
C THR A 195 38.37 19.48 24.59
N LEU A 196 38.51 19.14 25.88
CA LEU A 196 38.77 20.11 26.94
C LEU A 196 40.04 20.93 26.69
N LEU A 197 41.08 20.34 26.09
CA LEU A 197 42.33 21.05 25.76
C LEU A 197 42.18 22.02 24.58
N LYS A 198 41.07 21.96 23.84
CA LYS A 198 40.76 22.85 22.72
C LYS A 198 39.88 24.03 23.13
N LEU A 199 39.30 23.98 24.34
CA LEU A 199 38.50 25.08 24.88
C LEU A 199 39.37 26.32 25.13
N PRO A 200 38.80 27.53 25.02
CA PRO A 200 39.50 28.77 25.32
C PRO A 200 39.83 28.90 26.82
N GLU A 201 39.02 28.31 27.70
CA GLU A 201 39.31 28.23 29.13
C GLU A 201 40.43 27.23 29.42
N ASP A 202 41.33 27.54 30.36
CA ASP A 202 42.35 26.58 30.80
C ASP A 202 41.71 25.41 31.56
N LYS A 203 41.39 24.35 30.83
CA LYS A 203 40.82 23.10 31.32
C LYS A 203 41.86 21.99 31.40
N LYS A 204 43.15 22.31 31.38
CA LYS A 204 44.24 21.32 31.36
C LYS A 204 44.23 20.38 32.57
N GLY A 205 43.95 20.90 33.77
CA GLY A 205 43.86 20.08 34.98
C GLY A 205 42.72 19.06 34.95
N GLU A 206 41.56 19.49 34.44
CA GLU A 206 40.40 18.64 34.23
C GLU A 206 40.70 17.57 33.17
N ALA A 207 41.26 17.97 32.02
CA ALA A 207 41.67 17.04 30.96
C ALA A 207 42.64 15.97 31.47
N LEU A 208 43.67 16.34 32.24
CA LEU A 208 44.61 15.39 32.85
C LEU A 208 43.92 14.39 33.79
N THR A 209 42.89 14.83 34.53
CA THR A 209 42.11 13.96 35.42
C THR A 209 41.38 12.89 34.61
N TYR A 210 40.70 13.28 33.54
CA TYR A 210 40.01 12.33 32.66
C TYR A 210 40.99 11.40 31.92
N LEU A 211 42.10 11.90 31.39
CA LEU A 211 43.13 11.05 30.76
C LEU A 211 43.68 10.00 31.74
N LYS A 212 44.01 10.40 32.97
CA LYS A 212 44.47 9.46 34.02
C LYS A 212 43.41 8.42 34.36
N SER A 213 42.13 8.81 34.37
CA SER A 213 41.04 7.86 34.61
C SER A 213 40.94 6.80 33.51
N VAL A 214 41.16 7.16 32.23
CA VAL A 214 41.16 6.20 31.12
C VAL A 214 42.25 5.16 31.31
N VAL A 215 43.46 5.59 31.69
CA VAL A 215 44.59 4.69 31.96
C VAL A 215 44.32 3.76 33.14
N ARG A 216 43.69 4.28 34.20
CA ARG A 216 43.40 3.52 35.43
C ARG A 216 42.27 2.51 35.23
N GLU A 217 41.19 2.92 34.57
CA GLU A 217 39.96 2.13 34.45
C GLU A 217 39.96 1.22 33.22
N PHE A 218 40.72 1.56 32.17
CA PHE A 218 40.81 0.79 30.92
C PHE A 218 42.25 0.48 30.52
N PRO A 219 43.09 -0.11 31.41
CA PRO A 219 44.55 -0.18 31.22
C PRO A 219 45.03 -0.94 29.97
N ASN A 220 44.21 -1.86 29.44
CA ASN A 220 44.52 -2.69 28.28
C ASN A 220 43.92 -2.16 26.96
N SER A 221 43.25 -1.00 26.99
CA SER A 221 42.64 -0.39 25.81
C SER A 221 43.66 0.40 24.99
N GLN A 222 43.40 0.56 23.69
CA GLN A 222 44.21 1.43 22.83
C GLN A 222 44.14 2.88 23.30
N GLU A 223 42.97 3.29 23.80
CA GLU A 223 42.70 4.61 24.35
C GLU A 223 43.58 4.91 25.57
N ALA A 224 43.85 3.91 26.42
CA ALA A 224 44.78 4.07 27.54
C ALA A 224 46.22 4.29 27.07
N ALA A 225 46.66 3.62 26.00
CA ALA A 225 47.98 3.88 25.42
C ALA A 225 48.06 5.33 24.89
N THR A 226 47.06 5.78 24.14
CA THR A 226 46.96 7.17 23.67
C THR A 226 46.90 8.16 24.82
N ALA A 227 46.13 7.89 25.87
CA ALA A 227 46.02 8.75 27.05
C ALA A 227 47.37 8.94 27.77
N LYS A 228 48.16 7.87 27.93
CA LYS A 228 49.51 7.95 28.54
C LYS A 228 50.44 8.90 27.78
N ASP A 229 50.41 8.85 26.45
CA ASP A 229 51.21 9.73 25.60
C ASP A 229 50.79 11.21 25.78
N HIS A 230 49.49 11.50 25.77
CA HIS A 230 48.99 12.85 26.03
C HIS A 230 49.34 13.35 27.44
N ILE A 231 49.24 12.50 28.48
CA ILE A 231 49.63 12.87 29.85
C ILE A 231 51.10 13.29 29.91
N THR A 232 51.98 12.52 29.26
CA THR A 232 53.43 12.78 29.26
C THR A 232 53.77 14.10 28.58
N ARG A 233 53.07 14.43 27.47
CA ARG A 233 53.24 15.71 26.77
C ARG A 233 52.70 16.90 27.57
N LEU A 234 51.59 16.72 28.28
CA LEU A 234 50.94 17.80 29.04
C LEU A 234 51.58 18.04 30.41
N SER A 235 52.18 17.02 31.01
CA SER A 235 52.94 17.06 32.26
C SER A 235 54.25 16.32 32.07
N PRO A 236 55.22 16.92 31.34
CA PRO A 236 56.54 16.33 31.22
C PRO A 236 57.08 16.08 32.62
N PRO A 237 57.68 14.91 32.90
CA PRO A 237 58.29 14.67 34.20
C PRO A 237 59.27 15.81 34.44
N ALA A 238 59.20 16.43 35.63
CA ALA A 238 60.19 17.40 36.06
C ALA A 238 61.56 16.83 35.71
N LYS A 239 62.36 17.57 34.93
CA LYS A 239 63.73 17.19 34.59
C LYS A 239 64.34 16.61 35.86
N GLN A 240 64.74 15.34 35.83
CA GLN A 240 65.56 14.79 36.90
C GLN A 240 66.76 15.72 37.00
N GLU A 241 66.79 16.55 38.03
CA GLU A 241 67.94 17.35 38.37
C GLU A 241 69.09 16.34 38.55
N PRO A 242 70.21 16.49 37.84
CA PRO A 242 71.28 15.51 37.90
C PRO A 242 71.68 15.35 39.38
N ALA A 243 71.61 14.11 39.87
CA ALA A 243 71.99 13.78 41.23
C ALA A 243 73.31 14.48 41.59
N PRO A 244 73.42 15.11 42.78
CA PRO A 244 74.64 15.81 43.15
C PRO A 244 75.80 14.82 43.04
N LYS A 245 76.81 15.18 42.22
CA LYS A 245 78.01 14.36 42.00
C LYS A 245 78.54 13.92 43.37
N PRO A 246 78.86 12.63 43.58
CA PRO A 246 79.41 12.20 44.85
C PRO A 246 80.67 13.02 45.16
N ALA A 247 80.66 13.67 46.33
CA ALA A 247 81.79 14.44 46.81
C ALA A 247 83.01 13.52 46.87
N LYS A 248 84.12 13.95 46.24
CA LYS A 248 85.39 13.23 46.29
C LYS A 248 85.78 13.05 47.77
N PRO A 249 86.17 11.84 48.21
CA PRO A 249 86.64 11.65 49.57
C PRO A 249 87.91 12.48 49.79
N LEU A 250 87.86 13.34 50.81
CA LEU A 250 89.01 14.05 51.35
C LEU A 250 90.07 13.01 51.75
N LYS A 251 91.18 13.00 51.02
CA LYS A 251 92.38 12.25 51.41
C LYS A 251 92.83 12.79 52.76
N LYS A 252 92.70 12.01 53.84
CA LYS A 252 93.40 12.26 55.09
C LYS A 252 94.90 12.17 54.80
N LYS A 253 95.61 13.30 54.90
CA LYS A 253 97.06 13.31 55.03
C LYS A 253 97.40 12.66 56.37
N VAL A 254 98.18 11.59 56.34
CA VAL A 254 99.02 11.14 57.45
C VAL A 254 100.39 11.76 57.22
#